data_AF-A0A7C6M301-F1
#
_entry.id   AF-A0A7C6M301-F1
#
_cell.length_a   1.000
_cell.length_b   1.000
_cell.length_c   1.000
_cell.angle_alpha   90.00
_cell.angle_beta   90.00
_cell.angle_gamma   90.00
#
_symmetry.space_group_name_H-M   'P 1'
#
loop_
_entity.id
_entity.type
_entity.pdbx_description
1 polymer ?
#
loop_
_entity_poly.entity_id
_entity_poly.type
_entity_poly.pdbx_seq_one_letter_code
_entity_poly.pdbx_strand_id
1 'polypeptide(L)'
;MAEAIASISLPPEVVSDLDLATSYQEVVISWQSDNEDVITNQGVVTRGSTDKTVTLTATFTYKTLEEIKTYQVKVLKEEYVPDDYAGYYEAASGKTGRELKLALHSIISGHTTYSYSSLRTYLRETDEDPNNPDNMILMYTGVSYPKNGSTKAWNREHTWPKSHGGFGNSPSAGTDMHHLRPTVVNVNSDRGNLDFDEGGVKVESALGYGEGSSFCYRVTGVSFEPRDEVKGDIARMMFYMATRYDGGDGCSTDLELNDKVGNGSTPYLGKLSTLLKWHEQDPVDDFERKRNDVIYSYQENRNPFVDHPEFVYSIWGTKDNLKPLFKSNSDYSFIYTLLKPIYYIEEGEKDEKII
;
A
#
# COMPACT_ATOMS: atom_id res chain seq x y z
N MET A 1 34.23 30.06 14.61
CA MET A 1 32.83 30.39 14.22
C MET A 1 32.51 29.83 12.84
N ALA A 2 33.15 30.30 11.76
CA ALA A 2 32.94 29.75 10.41
C ALA A 2 33.12 28.22 10.30
N GLU A 3 34.16 27.65 10.93
CA GLU A 3 34.37 26.19 10.96
C GLU A 3 33.26 25.44 11.72
N ALA A 4 32.78 26.00 12.83
CA ALA A 4 31.68 25.43 13.61
C ALA A 4 30.36 25.47 12.80
N ILE A 5 30.14 26.51 12.02
CA ILE A 5 28.96 26.64 11.15
C ILE A 5 29.03 25.66 9.96
N ALA A 6 30.23 25.41 9.46
CA ALA A 6 30.48 24.48 8.36
C ALA A 6 30.45 23.01 8.81
N SER A 7 30.70 22.73 10.09
CA SER A 7 30.68 21.35 10.62
C SER A 7 29.25 20.84 10.89
N ILE A 8 28.28 21.73 11.07
CA ILE A 8 26.88 21.33 11.26
C ILE A 8 26.20 21.06 9.93
N SER A 9 25.83 19.79 9.73
CA SER A 9 25.00 19.29 8.64
C SER A 9 23.84 18.49 9.22
N LEU A 10 22.61 18.86 8.88
CA LEU A 10 21.42 18.08 9.22
C LEU A 10 20.87 17.38 7.98
N PRO A 11 20.29 16.18 8.11
CA PRO A 11 19.59 15.52 7.02
C PRO A 11 18.37 16.35 6.57
N PRO A 12 18.04 16.37 5.27
CA PRO A 12 16.88 17.10 4.76
C PRO A 12 15.56 16.47 5.19
N GLU A 13 15.55 15.16 5.45
CA GLU A 13 14.38 14.37 5.87
C GLU A 13 14.77 13.42 7.02
N VAL A 14 13.86 13.21 7.98
CA VAL A 14 14.11 12.36 9.16
C VAL A 14 12.90 11.53 9.57
N VAL A 15 13.20 10.37 10.16
CA VAL A 15 12.25 9.47 10.84
C VAL A 15 12.66 9.16 12.29
N SER A 16 13.77 9.74 12.75
CA SER A 16 14.38 9.48 14.05
C SER A 16 14.96 10.76 14.64
N ASP A 17 15.28 10.73 15.93
CA ASP A 17 15.91 11.84 16.65
C ASP A 17 17.18 12.36 15.96
N LEU A 18 17.38 13.67 16.05
CA LEU A 18 18.55 14.38 15.56
C LEU A 18 19.60 14.52 16.68
N ASP A 19 20.86 14.20 16.38
CA ASP A 19 21.98 14.52 17.25
C ASP A 19 22.40 15.99 17.05
N LEU A 20 21.85 16.88 17.86
CA LEU A 20 22.11 18.32 17.80
C LEU A 20 23.35 18.67 18.63
N ALA A 21 24.49 18.86 17.96
CA ALA A 21 25.73 19.26 18.61
C ALA A 21 25.54 20.56 19.43
N THR A 22 25.94 20.55 20.70
CA THR A 22 25.85 21.70 21.60
C THR A 22 27.16 22.49 21.70
N SER A 23 28.23 22.01 21.07
CA SER A 23 29.51 22.70 21.02
C SER A 23 30.40 22.21 19.87
N TYR A 24 31.33 23.07 19.46
CA TYR A 24 32.44 22.72 18.58
C TYR A 24 33.68 23.49 19.04
N GLN A 25 34.66 22.76 19.61
CA GLN A 25 35.81 23.37 20.29
C GLN A 25 35.34 24.38 21.36
N GLU A 26 35.73 25.65 21.26
CA GLU A 26 35.35 26.72 22.18
C GLU A 26 34.01 27.41 21.81
N VAL A 27 33.36 27.00 20.71
CA VAL A 27 32.08 27.57 20.28
C VAL A 27 30.94 26.81 20.94
N VAL A 28 30.07 27.52 21.66
CA VAL A 28 28.82 26.97 22.20
C VAL A 28 27.74 27.07 21.13
N ILE A 29 26.92 26.03 21.00
CA ILE A 29 25.82 25.97 20.03
C ILE A 29 24.52 25.74 20.80
N SER A 30 23.57 26.65 20.67
CA SER A 30 22.22 26.49 21.22
C SER A 30 21.21 26.37 20.09
N TRP A 31 20.21 25.51 20.27
CA TRP A 31 19.20 25.20 19.28
C TRP A 31 17.82 25.71 19.69
N GLN A 32 17.06 26.19 18.72
CA GLN A 32 15.66 26.55 18.87
C GLN A 32 14.85 26.01 17.70
N SER A 33 13.79 25.27 18.00
CA SER A 33 12.79 24.80 17.04
C SER A 33 11.65 25.80 16.92
N ASP A 34 11.11 25.96 15.71
CA ASP A 34 9.86 26.69 15.47
C ASP A 34 8.61 25.85 15.81
N ASN A 35 8.77 24.54 16.03
CA ASN A 35 7.69 23.61 16.38
C ASN A 35 8.20 22.46 17.29
N GLU A 36 8.20 22.68 18.60
CA GLU A 36 8.64 21.70 19.59
C GLU A 36 7.71 20.48 19.73
N ASP A 37 6.48 20.54 19.18
CA ASP A 37 5.59 19.37 19.10
C ASP A 37 6.04 18.36 18.03
N VAL A 38 7.00 18.73 17.17
CA VAL A 38 7.49 17.90 16.05
C VAL A 38 9.00 17.64 16.18
N ILE A 39 9.82 18.66 16.46
CA ILE A 39 11.22 18.47 16.85
C ILE A 39 11.53 19.38 18.04
N THR A 40 11.95 18.83 19.17
CA THR A 40 12.33 19.62 20.36
C THR A 40 13.68 20.31 20.19
N ASN A 41 14.01 21.26 21.08
CA ASN A 41 15.33 21.89 21.11
C ASN A 41 16.50 20.93 21.43
N GLN A 42 16.20 19.70 21.86
CA GLN A 42 17.18 18.63 22.07
C GLN A 42 17.29 17.66 20.88
N GLY A 43 16.53 17.89 19.81
CA GLY A 43 16.54 17.03 18.62
C GLY A 43 15.61 15.83 18.70
N VAL A 44 14.81 15.69 19.76
CA VAL A 44 13.78 14.63 19.86
C VAL A 44 12.69 14.86 18.83
N VAL A 45 12.42 13.87 17.97
CA VAL A 45 11.48 13.92 16.85
C VAL A 45 10.18 13.22 17.22
N THR A 46 9.05 13.90 17.04
CA THR A 46 7.70 13.33 17.14
C THR A 46 7.07 13.29 15.75
N ARG A 47 6.76 12.09 15.26
CA ARG A 47 6.13 11.87 13.96
C ARG A 47 4.60 11.92 14.11
N GLY A 48 3.91 12.31 13.04
CA GLY A 48 2.45 12.36 12.99
C GLY A 48 1.91 11.77 11.69
N SER A 49 0.61 11.89 11.43
CA SER A 49 -0.02 11.28 10.24
C SER A 49 0.33 11.94 8.89
N THR A 50 0.95 13.11 8.91
CA THR A 50 1.40 13.83 7.70
C THR A 50 2.85 14.27 7.87
N ASP A 51 3.56 14.38 6.75
CA ASP A 51 4.89 14.99 6.74
C ASP A 51 4.79 16.43 7.28
N LYS A 52 5.79 16.83 8.06
CA LYS A 52 5.89 18.19 8.61
C LYS A 52 7.30 18.71 8.44
N THR A 53 7.43 19.95 7.97
CA THR A 53 8.72 20.64 7.92
C THR A 53 8.88 21.53 9.15
N VAL A 54 10.03 21.41 9.81
CA VAL A 54 10.43 22.18 10.99
C VAL A 54 11.68 23.00 10.66
N THR A 55 11.73 24.24 11.15
CA THR A 55 12.91 25.11 11.06
C THR A 55 13.67 25.07 12.38
N LEU A 56 14.88 24.52 12.36
CA LEU A 56 15.81 24.55 13.49
C LEU A 56 16.77 25.73 13.33
N THR A 57 16.86 26.57 14.36
CA THR A 57 17.76 27.71 14.44
C THR A 57 18.92 27.40 15.39
N ALA A 58 20.15 27.38 14.86
CA ALA A 58 21.37 27.23 15.64
C ALA A 58 22.01 28.59 15.89
N THR A 59 22.25 28.93 17.15
CA THR A 59 23.01 30.12 17.57
C THR A 59 24.39 29.68 18.05
N PHE A 60 25.42 30.13 17.35
CA PHE A 60 26.82 29.85 17.60
C PHE A 60 27.43 31.00 18.42
N THR A 61 27.90 30.72 19.62
CA THR A 61 28.45 31.73 20.54
C THR A 61 29.94 31.48 20.76
N TYR A 62 30.77 32.49 20.51
CA TYR A 62 32.18 32.50 20.89
C TYR A 62 32.52 33.80 21.60
N LYS A 63 32.78 33.71 22.92
CA LYS A 63 32.96 34.87 23.81
C LYS A 63 31.72 35.78 23.77
N THR A 64 31.77 36.88 23.04
CA THR A 64 30.67 37.85 22.89
C THR A 64 30.13 37.93 21.47
N LEU A 65 30.65 37.10 20.56
CA LEU A 65 30.20 37.04 19.18
C LEU A 65 29.15 35.95 19.04
N GLU A 66 28.09 36.28 18.31
CA GLU A 66 27.00 35.35 17.97
C GLU A 66 26.80 35.34 16.45
N GLU A 67 26.61 34.14 15.90
CA GLU A 67 26.15 33.94 14.54
C GLU A 67 24.98 32.95 14.53
N ILE A 68 24.03 33.13 13.62
CA ILE A 68 22.81 32.32 13.54
C ILE A 68 22.75 31.64 12.18
N LYS A 69 22.35 30.37 12.16
CA LYS A 69 22.04 29.62 10.94
C LYS A 69 20.78 28.79 11.12
N THR A 70 19.97 28.71 10.08
CA THR A 70 18.72 27.94 10.07
C THR A 70 18.85 26.70 9.20
N TYR A 71 18.10 25.67 9.57
CA TYR A 71 18.02 24.38 8.89
C TYR A 71 16.56 23.98 8.76
N GLN A 72 16.12 23.65 7.55
CA GLN A 72 14.80 23.05 7.33
C GLN A 72 14.94 21.54 7.33
N VAL A 73 14.18 20.88 8.19
CA VAL A 73 14.15 19.42 8.30
C VAL A 73 12.72 18.96 8.12
N LYS A 74 12.49 18.05 7.16
CA LYS A 74 11.18 17.41 6.99
C LYS A 74 11.12 16.15 7.85
N VAL A 75 10.24 16.12 8.84
CA VAL A 75 9.88 14.91 9.56
C VAL A 75 8.87 14.15 8.69
N LEU A 76 9.25 12.95 8.26
CA LEU A 76 8.36 12.08 7.50
C LEU A 76 7.27 11.55 8.43
N LYS A 77 6.04 11.47 7.91
CA LYS A 77 4.89 10.92 8.64
C LYS A 77 5.23 9.57 9.25
N GLU A 78 4.62 9.27 10.38
CA GLU A 78 4.66 7.93 10.94
C GLU A 78 3.98 6.98 9.96
N GLU A 79 4.70 5.93 9.55
CA GLU A 79 4.02 4.81 8.91
C GLU A 79 3.19 4.16 10.01
N TYR A 80 1.88 4.20 9.83
CA TYR A 80 0.96 3.57 10.76
C TYR A 80 1.31 2.09 10.88
N VAL A 81 1.76 1.72 12.07
CA VAL A 81 1.78 0.33 12.54
C VAL A 81 0.62 0.26 13.55
N PRO A 82 -0.48 -0.46 13.25
CA PRO A 82 -1.58 -0.57 14.20
C PRO A 82 -1.10 -1.23 15.49
N ASP A 83 -1.15 -0.50 16.61
CA ASP A 83 -0.70 -0.94 17.94
C ASP A 83 -1.72 -1.82 18.70
N ASP A 84 -2.68 -2.45 18.00
CA ASP A 84 -3.81 -3.18 18.62
C ASP A 84 -3.85 -4.69 18.30
N TYR A 85 -2.87 -5.22 17.56
CA TYR A 85 -2.82 -6.62 17.12
C TYR A 85 -1.55 -7.36 17.55
N ALA A 86 -1.00 -7.01 18.72
CA ALA A 86 0.19 -7.67 19.26
C ALA A 86 0.06 -9.20 19.21
N GLY A 87 0.94 -9.84 18.44
CA GLY A 87 0.96 -11.30 18.24
C GLY A 87 0.08 -11.84 17.11
N TYR A 88 -0.77 -11.03 16.45
CA TYR A 88 -1.59 -11.47 15.32
C TYR A 88 -0.74 -12.03 14.17
N TYR A 89 0.42 -11.41 13.92
CA TYR A 89 1.40 -11.86 12.92
C TYR A 89 2.58 -12.62 13.50
N GLU A 90 2.54 -13.08 14.76
CA GLU A 90 3.66 -13.80 15.41
C GLU A 90 4.08 -15.02 14.59
N ALA A 91 3.10 -15.75 14.04
CA ALA A 91 3.37 -16.92 13.21
C ALA A 91 4.02 -16.57 11.86
N ALA A 92 4.05 -15.32 11.43
CA ALA A 92 4.75 -14.86 10.23
C ALA A 92 6.19 -14.40 10.51
N SER A 93 6.56 -14.17 11.78
CA SER A 93 7.84 -13.60 12.18
C SER A 93 9.04 -14.39 11.63
N GLY A 94 9.98 -13.66 11.00
CA GLY A 94 11.22 -14.20 10.44
C GLY A 94 11.06 -15.10 9.20
N LYS A 95 9.85 -15.27 8.66
CA LYS A 95 9.60 -16.10 7.47
C LYS A 95 9.68 -15.27 6.20
N THR A 96 10.04 -15.92 5.09
CA THR A 96 10.03 -15.33 3.75
C THR A 96 9.48 -16.31 2.70
N GLY A 97 9.26 -15.84 1.48
CA GLY A 97 8.86 -16.65 0.33
C GLY A 97 7.61 -17.48 0.60
N ARG A 98 7.67 -18.77 0.24
CA ARG A 98 6.55 -19.71 0.41
C ARG A 98 6.16 -19.90 1.87
N GLU A 99 7.12 -19.90 2.79
CA GLU A 99 6.87 -20.11 4.22
C GLU A 99 6.08 -18.95 4.82
N LEU A 100 6.43 -17.71 4.45
CA LEU A 100 5.68 -16.52 4.84
C LEU A 100 4.27 -16.55 4.24
N LYS A 101 4.14 -16.84 2.94
CA LYS A 101 2.83 -16.95 2.28
C LYS A 101 1.92 -17.98 2.96
N LEU A 102 2.44 -19.15 3.34
CA LEU A 102 1.67 -20.18 4.08
C LEU A 102 1.27 -19.72 5.49
N ALA A 103 2.18 -19.06 6.19
CA ALA A 103 1.89 -18.52 7.52
C ALA A 103 0.77 -17.48 7.45
N LEU A 104 0.87 -16.52 6.52
CA LEU A 104 -0.16 -15.50 6.31
C LEU A 104 -1.48 -16.11 5.86
N HIS A 105 -1.46 -17.06 4.91
CA HIS A 105 -2.65 -17.83 4.50
C HIS A 105 -3.38 -18.40 5.72
N SER A 106 -2.65 -19.03 6.64
CA SER A 106 -3.21 -19.62 7.86
C SER A 106 -3.75 -18.54 8.81
N ILE A 107 -3.00 -17.46 9.04
CA ILE A 107 -3.39 -16.34 9.92
C ILE A 107 -4.70 -15.70 9.48
N ILE A 108 -4.86 -15.45 8.18
CA ILE A 108 -6.02 -14.72 7.63
C ILE A 108 -7.15 -15.66 7.19
N SER A 109 -7.02 -16.95 7.47
CA SER A 109 -8.04 -17.97 7.19
C SER A 109 -9.23 -17.92 8.15
N GLY A 110 -10.33 -18.61 7.80
CA GLY A 110 -11.47 -18.77 8.70
C GLY A 110 -12.25 -17.50 9.03
N HIS A 111 -12.16 -16.45 8.22
CA HIS A 111 -12.84 -15.18 8.46
C HIS A 111 -14.37 -15.30 8.52
N THR A 112 -14.99 -14.42 9.31
CA THR A 112 -16.44 -14.31 9.42
C THR A 112 -17.05 -13.89 8.09
N THR A 113 -17.98 -14.70 7.58
CA THR A 113 -18.58 -14.51 6.25
C THR A 113 -19.96 -13.88 6.31
N TYR A 114 -20.30 -13.09 5.29
CA TYR A 114 -21.61 -12.44 5.18
C TYR A 114 -22.31 -12.78 3.86
N SER A 115 -23.63 -12.56 3.83
CA SER A 115 -24.38 -12.75 2.59
C SER A 115 -23.97 -11.71 1.54
N TYR A 116 -23.98 -12.10 0.27
CA TYR A 116 -23.71 -11.18 -0.84
C TYR A 116 -24.65 -9.97 -0.87
N SER A 117 -25.88 -10.13 -0.36
CA SER A 117 -26.84 -9.04 -0.24
C SER A 117 -26.42 -7.99 0.79
N SER A 118 -25.87 -8.42 1.92
CA SER A 118 -25.41 -7.56 3.02
C SER A 118 -24.24 -6.67 2.63
N LEU A 119 -23.40 -7.11 1.68
CA LEU A 119 -22.24 -6.35 1.19
C LEU A 119 -22.60 -4.96 0.69
N ARG A 120 -23.81 -4.75 0.17
CA ARG A 120 -24.21 -3.40 -0.25
C ARG A 120 -24.23 -2.42 0.91
N THR A 121 -24.49 -2.87 2.14
CA THR A 121 -24.44 -2.05 3.34
C THR A 121 -22.99 -1.83 3.74
N TYR A 122 -22.22 -2.90 3.94
CA TYR A 122 -20.85 -2.81 4.43
C TYR A 122 -19.93 -2.02 3.48
N LEU A 123 -20.09 -2.14 2.16
CA LEU A 123 -19.29 -1.34 1.22
C LEU A 123 -19.52 0.17 1.31
N ARG A 124 -20.62 0.62 1.93
CA ARG A 124 -20.80 2.05 2.22
C ARG A 124 -19.96 2.51 3.39
N GLU A 125 -19.61 1.59 4.28
CA GLU A 125 -18.86 1.84 5.51
C GLU A 125 -17.36 1.64 5.25
N THR A 126 -16.97 0.59 4.52
CA THR A 126 -15.57 0.31 4.18
C THR A 126 -14.97 1.35 3.23
N ASP A 127 -15.79 1.99 2.41
CA ASP A 127 -15.36 2.98 1.43
C ASP A 127 -15.97 4.37 1.71
N GLU A 128 -16.32 4.66 2.97
CA GLU A 128 -16.78 5.99 3.41
C GLU A 128 -15.81 7.10 2.97
N ASP A 129 -16.34 8.18 2.40
CA ASP A 129 -15.52 9.33 2.01
C ASP A 129 -15.02 10.07 3.27
N PRO A 130 -13.69 10.18 3.49
CA PRO A 130 -13.13 10.80 4.68
C PRO A 130 -13.47 12.30 4.80
N ASN A 131 -13.81 12.96 3.68
CA ASN A 131 -14.18 14.36 3.66
C ASN A 131 -15.70 14.58 3.72
N ASN A 132 -16.50 13.52 3.51
CA ASN A 132 -17.95 13.58 3.56
C ASN A 132 -18.54 12.22 3.99
N PRO A 133 -18.78 12.00 5.29
CA PRO A 133 -19.29 10.73 5.80
C PRO A 133 -20.67 10.30 5.27
N ASP A 134 -21.45 11.20 4.66
CA ASP A 134 -22.70 10.84 3.99
C ASP A 134 -22.48 10.19 2.60
N ASN A 135 -21.25 10.21 2.10
CA ASN A 135 -20.82 9.67 0.82
C ASN A 135 -19.86 8.48 0.98
N MET A 136 -19.70 7.72 -0.11
CA MET A 136 -18.66 6.70 -0.26
C MET A 136 -17.85 6.97 -1.53
N ILE A 137 -16.59 6.56 -1.57
CA ILE A 137 -15.73 6.69 -2.75
C ILE A 137 -15.97 5.50 -3.69
N LEU A 138 -16.28 5.79 -4.96
CA LEU A 138 -16.38 4.77 -6.01
C LEU A 138 -15.00 4.52 -6.61
N MET A 139 -14.36 3.41 -6.19
CA MET A 139 -12.93 3.13 -6.30
C MET A 139 -12.29 3.56 -7.62
N TYR A 140 -12.73 3.03 -8.76
CA TYR A 140 -12.06 3.29 -10.07
C TYR A 140 -12.16 4.73 -10.54
N THR A 141 -13.16 5.48 -10.08
CA THR A 141 -13.43 6.83 -10.60
C THR A 141 -13.11 7.93 -9.60
N GLY A 142 -12.87 7.60 -8.32
CA GLY A 142 -12.68 8.58 -7.25
C GLY A 142 -13.94 9.41 -6.94
N VAL A 143 -15.10 9.07 -7.52
CA VAL A 143 -16.34 9.82 -7.31
C VAL A 143 -16.82 9.62 -5.87
N SER A 144 -16.98 10.71 -5.14
CA SER A 144 -17.70 10.78 -3.87
C SER A 144 -19.21 10.68 -4.14
N TYR A 145 -19.80 9.52 -3.86
CA TYR A 145 -21.20 9.20 -4.18
C TYR A 145 -22.07 9.10 -2.92
N PRO A 146 -23.26 9.74 -2.89
CA PRO A 146 -24.15 9.65 -1.73
C PRO A 146 -24.52 8.22 -1.35
N LYS A 147 -24.36 7.87 -0.06
CA LYS A 147 -24.69 6.53 0.47
C LYS A 147 -26.17 6.17 0.27
N ASN A 148 -27.04 7.17 0.35
CA ASN A 148 -28.48 7.09 0.08
C ASN A 148 -28.85 7.28 -1.41
N GLY A 149 -27.85 7.41 -2.29
CA GLY A 149 -28.03 7.53 -3.73
C GLY A 149 -28.56 6.26 -4.39
N SER A 150 -28.86 6.36 -5.68
CA SER A 150 -29.40 5.25 -6.47
C SER A 150 -28.46 4.04 -6.47
N THR A 151 -28.97 2.88 -6.04
CA THR A 151 -28.25 1.61 -6.10
C THR A 151 -28.00 1.10 -7.52
N LYS A 152 -28.57 1.78 -8.54
CA LYS A 152 -28.32 1.50 -9.96
C LYS A 152 -27.10 2.23 -10.51
N ALA A 153 -26.57 3.22 -9.78
CA ALA A 153 -25.41 3.99 -10.21
C ALA A 153 -24.08 3.27 -9.93
N TRP A 154 -24.07 2.37 -8.95
CA TRP A 154 -22.89 1.62 -8.55
C TRP A 154 -23.16 0.12 -8.30
N ASN A 155 -22.12 -0.69 -8.47
CA ASN A 155 -22.12 -2.12 -8.17
C ASN A 155 -20.92 -2.55 -7.32
N ARG A 156 -20.97 -3.81 -6.87
CA ARG A 156 -19.89 -4.49 -6.15
C ARG A 156 -18.89 -5.00 -7.18
N GLU A 157 -17.73 -4.39 -7.23
CA GLU A 157 -16.57 -4.87 -7.97
C GLU A 157 -15.90 -6.00 -7.23
N HIS A 158 -15.73 -7.15 -7.89
CA HIS A 158 -14.84 -8.22 -7.44
C HIS A 158 -13.48 -8.01 -8.10
N THR A 159 -12.54 -7.38 -7.41
CA THR A 159 -11.24 -7.05 -8.03
C THR A 159 -10.48 -8.31 -8.44
N TRP A 160 -10.71 -9.45 -7.79
CA TRP A 160 -10.46 -10.74 -8.44
C TRP A 160 -11.73 -11.21 -9.16
N PRO A 161 -11.77 -11.23 -10.51
CA PRO A 161 -13.00 -11.59 -11.20
C PRO A 161 -13.42 -13.02 -10.85
N LYS A 162 -14.71 -13.20 -10.58
CA LYS A 162 -15.31 -14.52 -10.31
C LYS A 162 -14.97 -15.57 -11.38
N SER A 163 -14.91 -15.16 -12.64
CA SER A 163 -14.56 -16.04 -13.76
C SER A 163 -13.12 -16.53 -13.74
N HIS A 164 -12.19 -15.77 -13.14
CA HIS A 164 -10.83 -16.23 -12.91
C HIS A 164 -10.80 -17.15 -11.70
N GLY A 165 -11.40 -16.75 -10.58
CA GLY A 165 -11.27 -17.50 -9.33
C GLY A 165 -12.16 -18.73 -9.18
N GLY A 166 -13.07 -19.01 -10.11
CA GLY A 166 -13.96 -20.17 -10.02
C GLY A 166 -14.95 -20.12 -8.85
N PHE A 167 -15.33 -18.91 -8.40
CA PHE A 167 -16.26 -18.70 -7.28
C PHE A 167 -17.49 -17.88 -7.68
N GLY A 168 -18.55 -17.99 -6.89
CA GLY A 168 -19.85 -17.37 -7.13
C GLY A 168 -20.11 -16.13 -6.26
N ASN A 169 -21.39 -15.90 -5.96
CA ASN A 169 -21.81 -14.92 -4.95
C ASN A 169 -21.95 -15.54 -3.55
N SER A 170 -21.43 -16.76 -3.37
CA SER A 170 -21.45 -17.45 -2.08
C SER A 170 -20.15 -17.20 -1.35
N PRO A 171 -20.16 -17.21 0.00
CA PRO A 171 -18.94 -17.28 0.78
C PRO A 171 -18.05 -18.46 0.38
N SER A 172 -16.74 -18.37 0.58
CA SER A 172 -15.99 -17.27 1.22
C SER A 172 -15.56 -16.18 0.22
N ALA A 173 -14.84 -16.55 -0.84
CA ALA A 173 -14.24 -15.62 -1.80
C ALA A 173 -15.25 -14.70 -2.49
N GLY A 174 -16.46 -15.18 -2.77
CA GLY A 174 -17.50 -14.38 -3.42
C GLY A 174 -18.03 -13.22 -2.56
N THR A 175 -17.76 -13.24 -1.26
CA THR A 175 -18.27 -12.28 -0.28
C THR A 175 -17.19 -11.65 0.58
N ASP A 176 -15.91 -11.89 0.26
CA ASP A 176 -14.79 -11.34 1.00
C ASP A 176 -14.57 -9.86 0.69
N MET A 177 -14.82 -9.02 1.69
CA MET A 177 -14.74 -7.57 1.61
C MET A 177 -13.34 -7.09 1.30
N HIS A 178 -12.27 -7.85 1.57
CA HIS A 178 -10.92 -7.38 1.26
C HIS A 178 -10.69 -7.14 -0.25
N HIS A 179 -11.42 -7.80 -1.15
CA HIS A 179 -11.32 -7.57 -2.61
C HIS A 179 -12.60 -6.99 -3.26
N LEU A 180 -13.62 -6.71 -2.45
CA LEU A 180 -14.87 -6.15 -2.92
C LEU A 180 -14.89 -4.63 -2.74
N ARG A 181 -15.18 -3.88 -3.81
CA ARG A 181 -15.19 -2.41 -3.79
C ARG A 181 -16.44 -1.84 -4.48
N PRO A 182 -16.99 -0.71 -4.04
CA PRO A 182 -18.05 -0.03 -4.78
C PRO A 182 -17.46 0.69 -6.00
N THR A 183 -18.12 0.61 -7.14
CA THR A 183 -17.67 1.27 -8.38
C THR A 183 -18.83 1.66 -9.28
N VAL A 184 -18.60 2.59 -10.21
CA VAL A 184 -19.59 3.00 -11.22
C VAL A 184 -19.90 1.82 -12.13
N VAL A 185 -21.20 1.53 -12.35
CA VAL A 185 -21.65 0.30 -13.05
C VAL A 185 -21.03 0.15 -14.44
N ASN A 186 -20.93 1.22 -15.22
CA ASN A 186 -20.39 1.13 -16.59
C ASN A 186 -18.86 0.93 -16.59
N VAL A 187 -18.15 1.49 -15.62
CA VAL A 187 -16.70 1.30 -15.47
C VAL A 187 -16.39 -0.13 -15.03
N ASN A 188 -17.20 -0.69 -14.12
CA ASN A 188 -17.13 -2.12 -13.79
C ASN A 188 -17.37 -3.00 -15.02
N SER A 189 -18.42 -2.69 -15.80
CA SER A 189 -18.71 -3.44 -17.02
C SER A 189 -17.56 -3.37 -18.02
N ASP A 190 -16.88 -2.23 -18.12
CA ASP A 190 -15.73 -2.04 -18.98
C ASP A 190 -14.47 -2.75 -18.48
N ARG A 191 -14.32 -2.90 -17.16
CA ARG A 191 -13.29 -3.71 -16.50
C ARG A 191 -13.53 -5.21 -16.72
N GLY A 192 -14.78 -5.66 -16.59
CA GLY A 192 -15.18 -7.05 -16.84
C GLY A 192 -14.33 -8.06 -16.08
N ASN A 193 -13.61 -8.91 -16.82
CA ASN A 193 -12.62 -9.85 -16.30
C ASN A 193 -11.21 -9.58 -16.84
N LEU A 194 -10.91 -8.35 -17.22
CA LEU A 194 -9.58 -8.01 -17.73
C LEU A 194 -8.53 -8.18 -16.62
N ASP A 195 -7.36 -8.66 -17.02
CA ASP A 195 -6.18 -8.67 -16.15
C ASP A 195 -5.76 -7.23 -15.84
N PHE A 196 -5.14 -7.01 -14.68
CA PHE A 196 -4.54 -5.71 -14.37
C PHE A 196 -3.17 -5.56 -15.03
N ASP A 197 -3.02 -4.52 -15.84
CA ASP A 197 -1.77 -4.05 -16.45
C ASP A 197 -1.98 -2.61 -16.92
N GLU A 198 -0.94 -1.98 -17.47
CA GLU A 198 -1.05 -0.72 -18.20
C GLU A 198 -2.15 -0.78 -19.30
N GLY A 199 -2.83 0.34 -19.51
CA GLY A 199 -3.98 0.45 -20.39
C GLY A 199 -3.61 1.14 -21.71
N GLY A 200 -4.63 1.69 -22.38
CA GLY A 200 -4.39 2.48 -23.58
C GLY A 200 -5.50 3.49 -23.81
N VAL A 201 -6.72 3.01 -23.98
CA VAL A 201 -7.88 3.89 -24.23
C VAL A 201 -8.54 4.25 -22.90
N LYS A 202 -8.76 5.54 -22.67
CA LYS A 202 -9.48 6.03 -21.49
C LYS A 202 -10.85 5.37 -21.37
N VAL A 203 -11.18 4.92 -20.16
CA VAL A 203 -12.50 4.39 -19.82
C VAL A 203 -13.43 5.55 -19.46
N GLU A 204 -14.57 5.62 -20.14
CA GLU A 204 -15.58 6.64 -19.86
C GLU A 204 -16.42 6.25 -18.65
N SER A 205 -16.83 7.24 -17.85
CA SER A 205 -17.66 7.03 -16.67
C SER A 205 -18.98 7.78 -16.82
N ALA A 206 -20.10 7.09 -16.57
CA ALA A 206 -21.43 7.71 -16.59
C ALA A 206 -21.63 8.75 -15.47
N LEU A 207 -20.80 8.73 -14.43
CA LEU A 207 -20.79 9.72 -13.35
C LEU A 207 -19.60 10.69 -13.44
N GLY A 208 -18.79 10.59 -14.49
CA GLY A 208 -17.50 11.28 -14.55
C GLY A 208 -16.47 10.67 -13.57
N TYR A 209 -15.38 11.41 -13.39
CA TYR A 209 -14.34 11.11 -12.41
C TYR A 209 -14.40 12.16 -11.29
N GLY A 210 -13.96 11.77 -10.10
CA GLY A 210 -13.85 12.68 -8.96
C GLY A 210 -12.92 13.86 -9.27
N GLU A 211 -13.15 14.97 -8.58
CA GLU A 211 -12.28 16.14 -8.71
C GLU A 211 -10.84 15.79 -8.35
N GLY A 212 -9.89 16.18 -9.21
CA GLY A 212 -8.46 15.88 -9.02
C GLY A 212 -8.05 14.44 -9.30
N SER A 213 -8.99 13.53 -9.58
CA SER A 213 -8.70 12.13 -9.86
C SER A 213 -8.11 11.92 -11.25
N SER A 214 -7.13 11.03 -11.35
CA SER A 214 -6.67 10.52 -12.65
C SER A 214 -7.67 9.52 -13.26
N PHE A 215 -7.37 8.99 -14.46
CA PHE A 215 -8.33 8.22 -15.24
C PHE A 215 -8.00 6.72 -15.26
N CYS A 216 -9.02 5.89 -15.47
CA CYS A 216 -8.80 4.50 -15.84
C CYS A 216 -8.57 4.38 -17.36
N TYR A 217 -7.78 3.39 -17.75
CA TYR A 217 -7.51 3.06 -19.14
C TYR A 217 -7.70 1.56 -19.36
N ARG A 218 -7.96 1.16 -20.61
CA ARG A 218 -8.05 -0.25 -20.97
C ARG A 218 -7.49 -0.55 -22.34
N VAL A 219 -7.06 -1.79 -22.51
CA VAL A 219 -6.88 -2.43 -23.81
C VAL A 219 -7.98 -3.49 -23.91
N THR A 220 -8.92 -3.29 -24.83
CA THR A 220 -10.12 -4.15 -24.96
C THR A 220 -9.74 -5.62 -25.08
N GLY A 221 -10.26 -6.44 -24.15
CA GLY A 221 -10.01 -7.89 -24.12
C GLY A 221 -8.64 -8.30 -23.57
N VAL A 222 -7.81 -7.34 -23.13
CA VAL A 222 -6.45 -7.60 -22.65
C VAL A 222 -6.25 -7.12 -21.22
N SER A 223 -6.33 -5.81 -20.96
CA SER A 223 -5.93 -5.23 -19.68
C SER A 223 -6.80 -4.06 -19.23
N PHE A 224 -6.86 -3.86 -17.92
CA PHE A 224 -7.42 -2.69 -17.28
C PHE A 224 -6.38 -2.03 -16.36
N GLU A 225 -6.17 -0.73 -16.56
CA GLU A 225 -5.35 0.14 -15.73
C GLU A 225 -6.28 1.02 -14.88
N PRO A 226 -6.27 0.88 -13.55
CA PRO A 226 -7.04 1.75 -12.69
C PRO A 226 -6.40 3.15 -12.65
N ARG A 227 -7.14 4.14 -12.14
CA ARG A 227 -6.57 5.45 -11.80
C ARG A 227 -5.38 5.30 -10.85
N ASP A 228 -4.47 6.27 -10.87
CA ASP A 228 -3.16 6.17 -10.23
C ASP A 228 -3.25 5.97 -8.72
N GLU A 229 -4.23 6.62 -8.08
CA GLU A 229 -4.34 6.68 -6.62
C GLU A 229 -5.12 5.49 -6.01
N VAL A 230 -5.26 4.38 -6.76
CA VAL A 230 -5.68 3.04 -6.25
C VAL A 230 -4.85 1.91 -6.89
N LYS A 231 -3.74 2.23 -7.56
CA LYS A 231 -2.89 1.20 -8.19
C LYS A 231 -2.31 0.26 -7.11
N GLY A 232 -1.91 0.81 -5.98
CA GLY A 232 -1.39 0.10 -4.82
C GLY A 232 -2.47 -0.67 -4.07
N ASP A 233 -3.64 -0.07 -3.87
CA ASP A 233 -4.83 -0.73 -3.32
C ASP A 233 -5.14 -2.02 -4.10
N ILE A 234 -5.20 -1.90 -5.44
CA ILE A 234 -5.46 -3.02 -6.33
C ILE A 234 -4.37 -4.08 -6.15
N ALA A 235 -3.09 -3.69 -6.17
CA ALA A 235 -1.99 -4.62 -5.97
C ALA A 235 -2.10 -5.39 -4.65
N ARG A 236 -2.34 -4.70 -3.52
CA ARG A 236 -2.47 -5.31 -2.19
C ARG A 236 -3.72 -6.18 -2.06
N MET A 237 -4.82 -5.84 -2.72
CA MET A 237 -5.98 -6.74 -2.83
C MET A 237 -5.65 -8.01 -3.63
N MET A 238 -4.84 -7.91 -4.69
CA MET A 238 -4.43 -9.07 -5.50
C MET A 238 -3.46 -9.99 -4.74
N PHE A 239 -2.48 -9.42 -4.03
CA PHE A 239 -1.58 -10.17 -3.14
C PHE A 239 -2.35 -10.86 -2.02
N TYR A 240 -3.34 -10.18 -1.43
CA TYR A 240 -4.26 -10.76 -0.45
C TYR A 240 -4.99 -11.96 -1.04
N MET A 241 -5.65 -11.81 -2.20
CA MET A 241 -6.45 -12.89 -2.78
C MET A 241 -5.60 -14.12 -3.11
N ALA A 242 -4.41 -13.91 -3.68
CA ALA A 242 -3.48 -14.99 -3.99
C ALA A 242 -2.87 -15.67 -2.75
N THR A 243 -2.92 -15.02 -1.58
CA THR A 243 -2.43 -15.58 -0.31
C THR A 243 -3.56 -16.24 0.48
N ARG A 244 -4.68 -15.54 0.65
CA ARG A 244 -5.86 -16.05 1.35
C ARG A 244 -6.40 -17.30 0.69
N TYR A 245 -6.48 -17.35 -0.63
CA TYR A 245 -7.09 -18.46 -1.37
C TYR A 245 -6.06 -19.34 -2.08
N ASP A 246 -4.92 -19.56 -1.42
CA ASP A 246 -3.86 -20.49 -1.80
C ASP A 246 -4.17 -21.93 -1.33
N GLY A 247 -5.42 -22.38 -1.55
CA GLY A 247 -5.96 -23.66 -1.11
C GLY A 247 -6.95 -23.60 0.06
N GLY A 248 -7.66 -24.71 0.31
CA GLY A 248 -8.38 -24.98 1.57
C GLY A 248 -9.68 -24.22 1.86
N ASP A 249 -10.02 -23.15 1.14
CA ASP A 249 -10.97 -22.15 1.66
C ASP A 249 -12.00 -21.61 0.65
N GLY A 250 -12.68 -22.49 -0.09
CA GLY A 250 -13.92 -22.13 -0.81
C GLY A 250 -13.77 -21.64 -2.26
N CYS A 251 -12.55 -21.50 -2.78
CA CYS A 251 -12.30 -21.46 -4.22
C CYS A 251 -12.21 -22.89 -4.77
N SER A 252 -12.65 -23.13 -6.01
CA SER A 252 -12.51 -24.44 -6.67
C SER A 252 -11.06 -24.78 -7.03
N THR A 253 -10.19 -23.77 -7.02
CA THR A 253 -8.78 -23.80 -7.44
C THR A 253 -8.01 -22.73 -6.69
N ASP A 254 -6.72 -22.95 -6.49
CA ASP A 254 -5.82 -22.01 -5.82
C ASP A 254 -5.67 -20.75 -6.68
N LEU A 255 -5.87 -19.58 -6.06
CA LEU A 255 -5.73 -18.30 -6.75
C LEU A 255 -4.25 -17.93 -6.83
N GLU A 256 -3.76 -17.72 -8.05
CA GLU A 256 -2.34 -17.51 -8.29
C GLU A 256 -2.11 -16.25 -9.13
N LEU A 257 -1.13 -15.44 -8.73
CA LEU A 257 -0.60 -14.39 -9.61
C LEU A 257 0.39 -15.01 -10.57
N ASN A 258 0.40 -14.52 -11.80
CA ASN A 258 1.46 -14.81 -12.77
C ASN A 258 1.99 -13.50 -13.36
N ASP A 259 2.79 -13.55 -14.42
CA ASP A 259 3.30 -12.34 -15.08
C ASP A 259 2.76 -12.20 -16.50
N LYS A 260 1.44 -12.39 -16.67
CA LYS A 260 0.78 -12.42 -17.98
C LYS A 260 -0.56 -11.69 -17.97
N VAL A 261 -0.96 -11.24 -19.16
CA VAL A 261 -2.32 -10.78 -19.45
C VAL A 261 -3.00 -11.74 -20.41
N GLY A 262 -4.32 -11.67 -20.50
CA GLY A 262 -5.12 -12.57 -21.33
C GLY A 262 -5.29 -13.96 -20.70
N ASN A 263 -5.31 -14.05 -19.37
CA ASN A 263 -5.44 -15.33 -18.63
C ASN A 263 -6.83 -16.00 -18.79
N GLY A 264 -7.81 -15.29 -19.35
CA GLY A 264 -9.12 -15.85 -19.71
C GLY A 264 -10.00 -16.17 -18.51
N SER A 265 -10.24 -17.45 -18.23
CA SER A 265 -11.06 -17.90 -17.08
C SER A 265 -10.31 -18.98 -16.28
N THR A 266 -9.01 -18.77 -16.13
CA THR A 266 -8.13 -19.60 -15.30
C THR A 266 -7.97 -18.92 -13.94
N PRO A 267 -7.55 -19.66 -12.89
CA PRO A 267 -7.31 -19.06 -11.57
C PRO A 267 -6.04 -18.22 -11.50
N TYR A 268 -5.52 -17.82 -12.66
CA TYR A 268 -4.45 -16.85 -12.77
C TYR A 268 -5.03 -15.47 -12.98
N LEU A 269 -4.48 -14.49 -12.28
CA LEU A 269 -4.80 -13.09 -12.52
C LEU A 269 -3.53 -12.26 -12.57
N GLY A 270 -3.46 -11.41 -13.59
CA GLY A 270 -2.61 -10.23 -13.61
C GLY A 270 -1.15 -10.47 -13.99
N LYS A 271 -0.48 -9.34 -14.16
CA LYS A 271 0.94 -9.25 -14.46
C LYS A 271 1.67 -8.81 -13.19
N LEU A 272 2.26 -9.78 -12.50
CA LEU A 272 2.92 -9.61 -11.20
C LEU A 272 3.91 -8.46 -11.21
N SER A 273 4.70 -8.30 -12.28
CA SER A 273 5.64 -7.18 -12.42
C SER A 273 4.95 -5.81 -12.36
N THR A 274 3.77 -5.68 -12.98
CA THR A 274 2.98 -4.45 -12.93
C THR A 274 2.38 -4.23 -11.55
N LEU A 275 1.86 -5.29 -10.90
CA LEU A 275 1.32 -5.18 -9.53
C LEU A 275 2.39 -4.79 -8.51
N LEU A 276 3.61 -5.34 -8.63
CA LEU A 276 4.75 -4.96 -7.80
C LEU A 276 5.14 -3.50 -8.02
N LYS A 277 5.22 -3.05 -9.28
CA LYS A 277 5.48 -1.65 -9.61
C LYS A 277 4.41 -0.71 -9.01
N TRP A 278 3.15 -1.08 -9.13
CA TRP A 278 2.03 -0.29 -8.61
C TRP A 278 2.00 -0.22 -7.08
N HIS A 279 2.34 -1.33 -6.40
CA HIS A 279 2.45 -1.37 -4.95
C HIS A 279 3.38 -0.30 -4.38
N GLU A 280 4.49 0.00 -5.06
CA GLU A 280 5.43 1.04 -4.59
C GLU A 280 5.10 2.42 -5.07
N GLN A 281 4.57 2.55 -6.29
CA GLN A 281 4.16 3.84 -6.83
C GLN A 281 3.00 4.45 -6.05
N ASP A 282 2.20 3.61 -5.39
CA ASP A 282 1.04 3.99 -4.59
C ASP A 282 1.10 3.29 -3.20
N PRO A 283 1.89 3.85 -2.26
CA PRO A 283 2.03 3.32 -0.90
C PRO A 283 0.71 3.31 -0.14
N VAL A 284 0.62 2.50 0.92
CA VAL A 284 -0.58 2.44 1.78
C VAL A 284 -0.90 3.81 2.37
N ASP A 285 -2.13 4.27 2.18
CA ASP A 285 -2.65 5.52 2.73
C ASP A 285 -3.62 5.32 3.91
N ASP A 286 -4.10 6.42 4.49
CA ASP A 286 -5.02 6.37 5.63
C ASP A 286 -6.39 5.80 5.26
N PHE A 287 -6.82 5.97 4.01
CA PHE A 287 -8.09 5.46 3.54
C PHE A 287 -8.06 3.92 3.50
N GLU A 288 -6.99 3.34 2.96
CA GLU A 288 -6.83 1.89 2.86
C GLU A 288 -6.67 1.24 4.24
N ARG A 289 -5.92 1.88 5.16
CA ARG A 289 -5.81 1.43 6.55
C ARG A 289 -7.15 1.43 7.26
N LYS A 290 -7.88 2.55 7.17
CA LYS A 290 -9.20 2.68 7.78
C LYS A 290 -10.15 1.62 7.24
N ARG A 291 -10.09 1.38 5.92
CA ARG A 291 -10.85 0.32 5.28
C ARG A 291 -10.50 -1.06 5.85
N ASN A 292 -9.22 -1.38 6.03
CA ASN A 292 -8.77 -2.63 6.63
C ASN A 292 -9.34 -2.80 8.06
N ASP A 293 -9.38 -1.72 8.86
CA ASP A 293 -9.95 -1.70 10.21
C ASP A 293 -11.46 -1.96 10.21
N VAL A 294 -12.20 -1.28 9.33
CA VAL A 294 -13.64 -1.47 9.21
C VAL A 294 -13.93 -2.91 8.79
N ILE A 295 -13.21 -3.46 7.80
CA ILE A 295 -13.39 -4.85 7.38
C ILE A 295 -13.09 -5.81 8.53
N TYR A 296 -12.02 -5.59 9.29
CA TYR A 296 -11.68 -6.43 10.44
C TYR A 296 -12.80 -6.48 11.47
N SER A 297 -13.47 -5.35 11.74
CA SER A 297 -14.60 -5.30 12.68
C SER A 297 -15.79 -6.18 12.26
N TYR A 298 -15.85 -6.62 11.00
CA TYR A 298 -16.86 -7.53 10.47
C TYR A 298 -16.32 -8.94 10.23
N GLN A 299 -15.24 -9.07 9.46
CA GLN A 299 -14.73 -10.38 9.02
C GLN A 299 -13.74 -11.00 9.99
N GLU A 300 -13.26 -10.24 10.98
CA GLU A 300 -12.27 -10.68 11.98
C GLU A 300 -10.95 -11.18 11.34
N ASN A 301 -10.68 -10.77 10.09
CA ASN A 301 -9.41 -10.97 9.41
C ASN A 301 -8.89 -9.70 8.75
N ARG A 302 -7.58 -9.59 8.65
CA ARG A 302 -6.85 -8.44 8.10
C ARG A 302 -6.30 -8.71 6.71
N ASN A 303 -6.13 -7.67 5.91
CA ASN A 303 -5.22 -7.73 4.75
C ASN A 303 -3.77 -7.47 5.24
N PRO A 304 -2.90 -8.49 5.27
CA PRO A 304 -1.55 -8.35 5.81
C PRO A 304 -0.67 -7.45 4.95
N PHE A 305 -1.00 -7.26 3.68
CA PHE A 305 -0.22 -6.40 2.78
C PHE A 305 -0.56 -4.91 2.94
N VAL A 306 -1.64 -4.59 3.67
CA VAL A 306 -1.96 -3.22 4.11
C VAL A 306 -1.29 -2.93 5.44
N ASP A 307 -1.28 -3.89 6.37
CA ASP A 307 -0.65 -3.74 7.68
C ASP A 307 0.88 -3.82 7.62
N HIS A 308 1.39 -4.69 6.74
CA HIS A 308 2.80 -4.97 6.54
C HIS A 308 3.12 -4.99 5.03
N PRO A 309 3.20 -3.81 4.38
CA PRO A 309 3.53 -3.70 2.95
C PRO A 309 4.81 -4.44 2.57
N GLU A 310 5.79 -4.49 3.47
CA GLU A 310 7.07 -5.19 3.32
C GLU A 310 6.92 -6.70 3.09
N PHE A 311 5.78 -7.30 3.47
CA PHE A 311 5.50 -8.70 3.17
C PHE A 311 5.36 -8.97 1.67
N VAL A 312 4.99 -7.98 0.86
CA VAL A 312 4.96 -8.12 -0.60
C VAL A 312 6.35 -8.50 -1.12
N TYR A 313 7.39 -7.76 -0.74
CA TYR A 313 8.77 -8.07 -1.13
C TYR A 313 9.28 -9.36 -0.48
N SER A 314 8.91 -9.59 0.77
CA SER A 314 9.31 -10.80 1.48
C SER A 314 8.78 -12.08 0.80
N ILE A 315 7.68 -11.99 0.05
CA ILE A 315 7.10 -13.13 -0.71
C ILE A 315 7.47 -13.10 -2.20
N TRP A 316 7.49 -11.94 -2.86
CA TRP A 316 7.64 -11.81 -4.32
C TRP A 316 8.85 -10.98 -4.77
N GLY A 317 9.64 -10.44 -3.85
CA GLY A 317 10.68 -9.44 -4.15
C GLY A 317 12.08 -9.99 -4.48
N THR A 318 12.41 -11.23 -4.10
CA THR A 318 13.75 -11.79 -4.33
C THR A 318 13.78 -12.84 -5.43
N LYS A 319 14.94 -13.00 -6.07
CA LYS A 319 15.17 -14.04 -7.09
C LYS A 319 14.81 -15.44 -6.58
N ASP A 320 15.18 -15.74 -5.34
CA ASP A 320 14.95 -17.05 -4.71
C ASP A 320 13.47 -17.24 -4.32
N ASN A 321 12.76 -16.15 -4.02
CA ASN A 321 11.33 -16.18 -3.72
C ASN A 321 10.46 -16.25 -4.99
N LEU A 322 10.95 -15.70 -6.11
CA LEU A 322 10.29 -15.79 -7.42
C LEU A 322 10.46 -17.18 -8.06
N LYS A 323 11.61 -17.83 -7.88
CA LYS A 323 11.95 -19.10 -8.54
C LYS A 323 10.89 -20.23 -8.38
N PRO A 324 10.23 -20.43 -7.22
CA PRO A 324 9.16 -21.43 -7.08
C PRO A 324 7.85 -21.05 -7.78
N LEU A 325 7.63 -19.77 -8.06
CA LEU A 325 6.39 -19.24 -8.64
C LEU A 325 6.39 -19.27 -10.18
N PHE A 326 7.55 -19.50 -10.80
CA PHE A 326 7.71 -19.45 -12.26
C PHE A 326 8.32 -20.74 -12.80
N LYS A 327 7.76 -21.24 -13.91
CA LYS A 327 8.18 -22.51 -14.54
C LYS A 327 9.55 -22.41 -15.21
N SER A 328 10.06 -21.21 -15.50
CA SER A 328 11.37 -21.01 -16.11
C SER A 328 12.09 -19.76 -15.58
N ASN A 329 13.42 -19.78 -15.64
CA ASN A 329 14.27 -18.68 -15.15
C ASN A 329 14.12 -17.37 -15.96
N SER A 330 13.72 -17.45 -17.23
CA SER A 330 13.49 -16.26 -18.07
C SER A 330 12.28 -15.45 -17.61
N ASP A 331 11.28 -16.11 -17.03
CA ASP A 331 10.01 -15.48 -16.68
C ASP A 331 10.14 -14.51 -15.49
N TYR A 332 11.08 -14.75 -14.57
CA TYR A 332 11.30 -13.87 -13.41
C TYR A 332 12.57 -13.01 -13.50
N SER A 333 13.45 -13.24 -14.48
CA SER A 333 14.68 -12.45 -14.63
C SER A 333 14.37 -10.99 -14.95
N PHE A 334 13.30 -10.71 -15.69
CA PHE A 334 12.84 -9.34 -15.97
C PHE A 334 12.30 -8.67 -14.71
N ILE A 335 11.47 -9.39 -13.93
CA ILE A 335 10.92 -8.93 -12.66
C ILE A 335 12.05 -8.58 -11.67
N TYR A 336 13.02 -9.48 -11.52
CA TYR A 336 14.18 -9.24 -10.68
C TYR A 336 15.01 -8.02 -11.14
N THR A 337 15.16 -7.83 -12.46
CA THR A 337 15.88 -6.66 -13.01
C THR A 337 15.10 -5.36 -12.80
N LEU A 338 13.76 -5.41 -12.79
CA LEU A 338 12.90 -4.26 -12.50
C LEU A 338 13.01 -3.82 -11.03
N LEU A 339 13.10 -4.79 -10.11
CA LEU A 339 13.21 -4.54 -8.67
C LEU A 339 14.64 -4.19 -8.22
N LYS A 340 15.67 -4.62 -8.97
CA LYS A 340 17.10 -4.40 -8.63
C LYS A 340 17.44 -2.93 -8.33
N PRO A 341 17.12 -1.94 -9.18
CA PRO A 341 17.54 -0.56 -8.97
C PRO A 341 16.85 0.15 -7.80
N ILE A 342 15.75 -0.41 -7.28
CA ILE A 342 14.87 0.25 -6.33
C ILE A 342 15.13 -0.24 -4.89
N TYR A 343 15.47 -1.52 -4.72
CA TYR A 343 15.70 -2.14 -3.39
C TYR A 343 17.07 -2.75 -3.20
N TYR A 344 17.84 -2.89 -4.28
CA TYR A 344 19.19 -3.43 -4.22
C TYR A 344 20.15 -2.31 -4.56
N ILE A 345 20.72 -1.68 -3.54
CA ILE A 345 21.96 -0.93 -3.70
C ILE A 345 22.96 -1.91 -4.33
N GLU A 346 23.67 -1.49 -5.38
CA GLU A 346 24.81 -2.27 -5.88
C GLU A 346 25.89 -2.32 -4.81
N GLU A 347 25.74 -3.22 -3.85
CA GLU A 347 26.86 -3.72 -3.08
C GLU A 347 27.56 -4.75 -3.97
N GLY A 348 28.73 -4.37 -4.45
CA GLY A 348 29.61 -5.28 -5.16
C GLY A 348 29.80 -6.56 -4.34
N GLU A 349 29.48 -7.69 -4.96
CA GLU A 349 29.84 -9.04 -4.52
C GLU A 349 29.96 -9.22 -2.99
N LYS A 350 28.83 -9.35 -2.29
CA LYS A 350 28.67 -10.33 -1.20
C LYS A 350 27.22 -10.42 -0.72
N ASP A 351 26.68 -11.61 -0.84
CA ASP A 351 25.48 -12.06 -0.12
C ASP A 351 25.76 -12.01 1.39
N GLU A 352 25.39 -10.94 2.08
CA GLU A 352 25.12 -11.00 3.52
C GLU A 352 23.79 -10.30 3.86
N LYS A 353 22.96 -11.07 4.56
CA LYS A 353 21.60 -10.76 4.98
C LYS A 353 21.55 -9.46 5.80
N ILE A 354 20.54 -8.64 5.54
CA ILE A 354 19.99 -7.75 6.57
C ILE A 354 18.62 -8.33 6.95
N ILE A 355 18.48 -8.56 8.25
CA ILE A 355 17.35 -9.17 8.97
C ILE A 355 16.18 -8.20 9.00
#